data_AF-A0A9E3DPQ1-F1
#
_entry.id   AF-A0A9E3DPQ1-F1
#
_cell.length_a   1.000
_cell.length_b   1.000
_cell.length_c   1.000
_cell.angle_alpha   90.00
_cell.angle_beta   90.00
_cell.angle_gamma   90.00
#
_symmetry.space_group_name_H-M   'P 1'
#
loop_
_entity.id
_entity.type
_entity.pdbx_description
1 polymer ?
#
loop_
_entity_poly.entity_id
_entity_poly.type
_entity_poly.pdbx_seq_one_letter_code
_entity_poly.pdbx_strand_id
1 'polypeptide(L)'
;ADVVDLAARGRGSLAGSVVTGDADFAREVVLGAAPWHGRVLVLDSTDAKESTGHGSPMPQLVHGGPGRAGGGEEMGGIRGVLHHMQRTAVQGSPAVLGAVTGRWVPGAPRQEGTHPFRKSLAELRLGDTVVAGPRTVTRADIDHFAEFTGDTFYAHTDSEAAKANPFFGGKVAHGYLVVSFAAGLFVSPEPGPVLANYGLEHLRFLTPTYPGDELTVTLTAKQITPRETNDYGEVRWDADVTNAKGESVAKYDVLTLVAKEDSR
;
A
#
# COMPACT_ATOMS: atom_id res chain seq x y z
N ALA A 1 -4.09 -38.72 -3.16
CA ALA A 1 -4.29 -39.07 -4.58
C ALA A 1 -5.75 -39.40 -4.93
N ASP A 2 -6.33 -40.51 -4.44
CA ASP A 2 -7.67 -40.96 -4.87
C ASP A 2 -8.82 -39.95 -4.66
N VAL A 3 -8.80 -39.20 -3.55
CA VAL A 3 -9.81 -38.16 -3.27
C VAL A 3 -9.76 -37.02 -4.29
N VAL A 4 -8.57 -36.61 -4.71
CA VAL A 4 -8.37 -35.54 -5.70
C VAL A 4 -8.88 -35.99 -7.07
N ASP A 5 -8.54 -37.21 -7.47
CA ASP A 5 -9.02 -37.78 -8.73
C ASP A 5 -10.54 -37.88 -8.77
N LEU A 6 -11.17 -38.27 -7.66
CA LEU A 6 -12.63 -38.30 -7.55
C LEU A 6 -13.24 -36.90 -7.63
N ALA A 7 -12.67 -35.92 -6.92
CA ALA A 7 -13.13 -34.54 -6.98
C ALA A 7 -13.01 -33.95 -8.40
N ALA A 8 -11.92 -34.27 -9.11
CA ALA A 8 -11.69 -33.84 -10.49
C ALA A 8 -12.68 -34.42 -11.50
N ARG A 9 -13.23 -35.62 -11.25
CA ARG A 9 -14.24 -36.26 -12.13
C ARG A 9 -15.55 -35.48 -12.23
N GLY A 10 -15.79 -34.50 -11.35
CA GLY A 10 -16.87 -33.52 -11.50
C GLY A 10 -16.75 -32.68 -12.79
N ARG A 11 -15.55 -32.59 -13.39
CA ARG A 11 -15.24 -31.82 -14.61
C ARG A 11 -15.63 -30.34 -14.50
N GLY A 12 -15.34 -29.76 -13.33
CA GLY A 12 -15.67 -28.38 -13.04
C GLY A 12 -16.90 -28.25 -12.14
N SER A 13 -16.66 -27.96 -10.88
CA SER A 13 -17.64 -27.81 -9.81
C SER A 13 -17.69 -26.35 -9.34
N LEU A 14 -18.86 -25.90 -8.91
CA LEU A 14 -19.02 -24.55 -8.38
C LEU A 14 -18.40 -24.41 -6.99
N ALA A 15 -18.59 -25.42 -6.14
CA ALA A 15 -18.08 -25.46 -4.78
C ALA A 15 -17.69 -26.89 -4.36
N GLY A 16 -16.77 -27.00 -3.39
CA GLY A 16 -16.38 -28.25 -2.73
C GLY A 16 -16.17 -28.05 -1.23
N SER A 17 -16.11 -29.14 -0.47
CA SER A 17 -15.77 -29.12 0.97
C SER A 17 -14.73 -30.16 1.33
N VAL A 18 -13.83 -29.81 2.24
CA VAL A 18 -12.88 -30.73 2.88
C VAL A 18 -13.06 -30.58 4.39
N VAL A 19 -13.48 -31.65 5.08
CA VAL A 19 -13.69 -31.61 6.53
C VAL A 19 -12.56 -32.39 7.20
N THR A 20 -11.63 -31.67 7.84
CA THR A 20 -10.41 -32.25 8.43
C THR A 20 -9.78 -31.27 9.40
N GLY A 21 -9.22 -31.77 10.51
CA GLY A 21 -8.32 -31.00 11.38
C GLY A 21 -6.83 -31.16 11.02
N ASP A 22 -6.52 -31.97 10.01
CA ASP A 22 -5.15 -32.20 9.52
C ASP A 22 -4.82 -31.21 8.38
N ALA A 23 -3.88 -30.31 8.64
CA ALA A 23 -3.45 -29.26 7.72
C ALA A 23 -2.70 -29.80 6.49
N ASP A 24 -1.94 -30.87 6.63
CA ASP A 24 -1.19 -31.47 5.51
C ASP A 24 -2.14 -32.16 4.54
N PHE A 25 -3.13 -32.88 5.07
CA PHE A 25 -4.20 -33.46 4.26
C PHE A 25 -5.05 -32.38 3.58
N ALA A 26 -5.45 -31.33 4.31
CA ALA A 26 -6.18 -30.20 3.74
C ALA A 26 -5.40 -29.56 2.59
N ARG A 27 -4.09 -29.36 2.77
CA ARG A 27 -3.20 -28.81 1.75
C ARG A 27 -3.15 -29.68 0.50
N GLU A 28 -2.93 -30.99 0.62
CA GLU A 28 -2.88 -31.91 -0.53
C GLU A 28 -4.19 -31.85 -1.32
N VAL A 29 -5.33 -32.00 -0.63
CA VAL A 29 -6.64 -32.07 -1.27
C VAL A 29 -7.03 -30.74 -1.90
N VAL A 30 -6.83 -29.61 -1.21
CA VAL A 30 -7.17 -28.28 -1.75
C VAL A 30 -6.34 -27.98 -3.00
N LEU A 31 -5.03 -28.20 -2.98
CA LEU A 31 -4.20 -27.95 -4.16
C LEU A 31 -4.57 -28.85 -5.34
N GLY A 32 -4.91 -30.11 -5.08
CA GLY A 32 -5.34 -31.04 -6.12
C GLY A 32 -6.74 -30.73 -6.69
N ALA A 33 -7.67 -30.29 -5.83
CA ALA A 33 -9.07 -30.08 -6.21
C ALA A 33 -9.37 -28.67 -6.73
N ALA A 34 -8.62 -27.64 -6.31
CA ALA A 34 -8.87 -26.24 -6.66
C ALA A 34 -8.90 -25.95 -8.18
N PRO A 35 -8.08 -26.58 -9.05
CA PRO A 35 -8.20 -26.39 -10.50
C PRO A 35 -9.59 -26.76 -11.08
N TRP A 36 -10.39 -27.51 -10.31
CA TRP A 36 -11.71 -28.00 -10.71
C TRP A 36 -12.84 -27.36 -9.92
N HIS A 37 -12.59 -26.51 -8.93
CA HIS A 37 -13.60 -25.93 -8.04
C HIS A 37 -13.38 -24.43 -7.91
N GLY A 38 -14.41 -23.60 -8.12
CA GLY A 38 -14.22 -22.15 -7.92
C GLY A 38 -14.23 -21.71 -6.45
N ARG A 39 -14.73 -22.55 -5.53
CA ARG A 39 -14.58 -22.35 -4.08
C ARG A 39 -14.46 -23.68 -3.34
N VAL A 40 -13.55 -23.77 -2.38
CA VAL A 40 -13.43 -24.92 -1.48
C VAL A 40 -13.55 -24.44 -0.04
N LEU A 41 -14.51 -24.98 0.71
CA LEU A 41 -14.62 -24.80 2.15
C LEU A 41 -13.79 -25.87 2.85
N VAL A 42 -12.71 -25.48 3.52
CA VAL A 42 -12.04 -26.35 4.50
C VAL A 42 -12.72 -26.09 5.83
N LEU A 43 -13.13 -27.15 6.53
CA LEU A 43 -13.88 -27.07 7.78
C LEU A 43 -13.23 -27.94 8.84
N ASP A 44 -13.02 -27.39 10.03
CA ASP A 44 -12.54 -28.10 11.20
C ASP A 44 -13.33 -27.73 12.47
N SER A 45 -12.89 -28.21 13.64
CA SER A 45 -13.59 -27.91 14.89
C SER A 45 -13.42 -26.46 15.38
N THR A 46 -12.46 -25.73 14.84
CA THR A 46 -12.14 -24.33 15.20
C THR A 46 -13.02 -23.35 14.44
N ASP A 47 -13.24 -23.58 13.14
CA ASP A 47 -14.03 -22.68 12.29
C ASP A 47 -15.52 -23.04 12.20
N ALA A 48 -15.90 -24.30 12.49
CA ALA A 48 -17.28 -24.77 12.30
C ALA A 48 -18.34 -24.02 13.12
N LYS A 49 -17.96 -23.38 14.23
CA LYS A 49 -18.90 -22.64 15.10
C LYS A 49 -19.39 -21.33 14.48
N GLU A 50 -18.55 -20.68 13.69
CA GLU A 50 -18.82 -19.37 13.09
C GLU A 50 -18.84 -19.41 11.55
N SER A 51 -18.59 -20.58 10.96
CA SER A 51 -18.70 -20.81 9.52
C SER A 51 -20.09 -20.45 9.01
N THR A 52 -20.14 -19.69 7.92
CA THR A 52 -21.39 -19.42 7.18
C THR A 52 -21.91 -20.66 6.44
N GLY A 53 -21.14 -21.76 6.48
CA GLY A 53 -21.46 -23.03 5.85
C GLY A 53 -21.17 -23.06 4.34
N HIS A 54 -21.42 -24.23 3.74
CA HIS A 54 -21.15 -24.44 2.32
C HIS A 54 -22.14 -23.69 1.40
N GLY A 55 -23.41 -23.57 1.81
CA GLY A 55 -24.50 -23.04 0.99
C GLY A 55 -24.66 -21.52 0.96
N SER A 56 -23.80 -20.77 1.66
CA SER A 56 -23.87 -19.31 1.76
C SER A 56 -22.72 -18.68 0.98
N PRO A 57 -22.88 -18.35 -0.31
CA PRO A 57 -21.84 -17.67 -1.07
C PRO A 57 -21.67 -16.23 -0.58
N MET A 58 -20.48 -15.90 -0.10
CA MET A 58 -20.19 -14.58 0.47
C MET A 58 -19.92 -13.55 -0.63
N PRO A 59 -20.43 -12.30 -0.51
CA PRO A 59 -20.33 -11.30 -1.58
C PRO A 59 -18.88 -10.91 -1.93
N GLN A 60 -17.93 -11.06 -1.00
CA GLN A 60 -16.50 -10.80 -1.24
C GLN A 60 -15.75 -11.97 -1.87
N LEU A 61 -16.32 -13.19 -1.85
CA LEU A 61 -15.72 -14.39 -2.42
C LEU A 61 -16.22 -14.62 -3.85
N VAL A 62 -15.36 -15.20 -4.69
CA VAL A 62 -15.77 -15.60 -6.04
C VAL A 62 -16.83 -16.69 -5.95
N HIS A 63 -17.91 -16.52 -6.71
CA HIS A 63 -18.95 -17.52 -6.92
C HIS A 63 -18.96 -17.89 -8.41
N GLY A 64 -18.24 -18.96 -8.74
CA GLY A 64 -18.04 -19.39 -10.11
C GLY A 64 -17.34 -20.74 -10.13
N GLY A 65 -17.03 -21.26 -11.30
CA GLY A 65 -16.29 -22.50 -11.41
C GLY A 65 -16.03 -22.90 -12.86
N PRO A 66 -14.95 -23.64 -13.13
CA PRO A 66 -14.59 -24.03 -14.48
C PRO A 66 -15.56 -25.09 -15.03
N GLY A 67 -15.44 -25.40 -16.33
CA GLY A 67 -16.08 -26.57 -16.95
C GLY A 67 -17.59 -26.61 -16.76
N ARG A 68 -18.11 -27.70 -16.16
CA ARG A 68 -19.55 -27.92 -15.97
C ARG A 68 -20.24 -26.84 -15.12
N ALA A 69 -19.49 -26.14 -14.26
CA ALA A 69 -20.02 -25.03 -13.47
C ALA A 69 -20.24 -23.73 -14.27
N GLY A 70 -19.86 -23.69 -15.55
CA GLY A 70 -20.18 -22.62 -16.49
C GLY A 70 -19.00 -21.77 -16.94
N GLY A 71 -17.86 -21.84 -16.23
CA GLY A 71 -16.62 -21.11 -16.58
C GLY A 71 -16.62 -19.62 -16.23
N GLY A 72 -17.77 -19.04 -15.93
CA GLY A 72 -17.90 -17.66 -15.46
C GLY A 72 -17.65 -17.52 -13.95
N GLU A 73 -17.51 -16.27 -13.54
CA GLU A 73 -17.40 -15.85 -12.14
C GLU A 73 -18.42 -14.75 -11.83
N GLU A 74 -19.04 -14.84 -10.67
CA GLU A 74 -19.90 -13.81 -10.07
C GLU A 74 -19.36 -13.43 -8.68
N MET A 75 -19.88 -12.34 -8.11
CA MET A 75 -19.43 -11.80 -6.82
C MET A 75 -17.91 -11.49 -6.82
N GLY A 76 -17.16 -11.88 -5.78
CA GLY A 76 -15.71 -11.62 -5.72
C GLY A 76 -15.34 -10.18 -5.36
N GLY A 77 -16.23 -9.47 -4.65
CA GLY A 77 -16.02 -8.07 -4.26
C GLY A 77 -15.88 -7.15 -5.48
N ILE A 78 -14.77 -6.43 -5.57
CA ILE A 78 -14.51 -5.53 -6.71
C ILE A 78 -14.42 -6.26 -8.05
N ARG A 79 -14.05 -7.54 -8.08
CA ARG A 79 -13.93 -8.32 -9.34
C ARG A 79 -15.28 -8.43 -10.05
N GLY A 80 -16.36 -8.65 -9.31
CA GLY A 80 -17.72 -8.70 -9.85
C GLY A 80 -18.11 -7.41 -10.56
N VAL A 81 -17.72 -6.26 -10.02
CA VAL A 81 -17.96 -4.95 -10.64
C VAL A 81 -17.21 -4.80 -11.97
N LEU A 82 -15.99 -5.35 -12.08
CA LEU A 82 -15.17 -5.24 -13.28
C LEU A 82 -15.79 -5.92 -14.52
N HIS A 83 -16.69 -6.89 -14.36
CA HIS A 83 -17.43 -7.47 -15.49
C HIS A 83 -18.43 -6.49 -16.12
N HIS A 84 -18.86 -5.48 -15.36
CA HIS A 84 -19.77 -4.43 -15.81
C HIS A 84 -19.04 -3.16 -16.25
N MET A 85 -17.71 -3.17 -16.25
CA MET A 85 -16.88 -2.05 -16.69
C MET A 85 -16.09 -2.44 -17.93
N GLN A 86 -15.90 -1.49 -18.86
CA GLN A 86 -14.95 -1.64 -19.95
C GLN A 86 -13.55 -1.21 -19.48
N ARG A 87 -12.60 -2.15 -19.45
CA ARG A 87 -11.19 -1.82 -19.20
C ARG A 87 -10.54 -1.29 -20.48
N THR A 88 -9.95 -0.10 -20.40
CA THR A 88 -9.28 0.54 -21.55
C THR A 88 -7.86 0.94 -21.14
N ALA A 89 -6.87 0.51 -21.91
CA ALA A 89 -5.49 0.96 -21.72
C ALA A 89 -5.31 2.34 -22.37
N VAL A 90 -5.28 3.39 -21.55
CA VAL A 90 -5.07 4.76 -21.99
C VAL A 90 -3.59 5.09 -21.95
N GLN A 91 -3.04 5.60 -23.05
CA GLN A 91 -1.66 6.07 -23.14
C GLN A 91 -1.65 7.58 -23.39
N GLY A 92 -0.65 8.27 -22.84
CA GLY A 92 -0.51 9.72 -22.96
C GLY A 92 0.64 10.24 -22.11
N SER A 93 0.90 11.54 -22.19
CA SER A 93 1.85 12.17 -21.27
C SER A 93 1.31 12.13 -19.82
N PRO A 94 2.18 12.19 -18.80
CA PRO A 94 1.75 12.23 -17.40
C PRO A 94 0.69 13.30 -17.09
N ALA A 95 0.82 14.49 -17.69
CA ALA A 95 -0.16 15.56 -17.53
C ALA A 95 -1.57 15.16 -18.05
N VAL A 96 -1.63 14.58 -19.25
CA VAL A 96 -2.88 14.13 -19.86
C VAL A 96 -3.47 12.95 -19.08
N LEU A 97 -2.64 11.98 -18.69
CA LEU A 97 -3.08 10.85 -17.89
C LEU A 97 -3.64 11.30 -16.54
N GLY A 98 -3.02 12.29 -15.91
CA GLY A 98 -3.52 12.80 -14.64
C GLY A 98 -4.87 13.51 -14.75
N ALA A 99 -5.06 14.28 -15.83
CA ALA A 99 -6.34 14.91 -16.14
C ALA A 99 -7.44 13.88 -16.45
N VAL A 100 -7.12 12.84 -17.22
CA VAL A 100 -8.08 11.77 -17.60
C VAL A 100 -8.48 10.91 -16.39
N THR A 101 -7.53 10.59 -15.50
CA THR A 101 -7.76 9.66 -14.39
C THR A 101 -8.21 10.33 -13.10
N GLY A 102 -8.13 11.66 -13.01
CA GLY A 102 -8.40 12.38 -11.77
C GLY A 102 -7.38 12.06 -10.65
N ARG A 103 -6.16 11.69 -11.03
CA ARG A 103 -5.05 11.37 -10.11
C ARG A 103 -3.77 11.96 -10.63
N TRP A 104 -2.96 12.59 -9.79
CA TRP A 104 -1.61 12.96 -10.20
C TRP A 104 -0.76 11.70 -10.37
N VAL A 105 0.09 11.68 -11.39
CA VAL A 105 1.01 10.58 -11.69
C VAL A 105 2.44 11.12 -11.79
N PRO A 106 3.48 10.31 -11.49
CA PRO A 106 4.87 10.75 -11.62
C PRO A 106 5.17 11.37 -12.99
N GLY A 107 5.82 12.54 -12.97
CA GLY A 107 6.14 13.32 -14.17
C GLY A 107 5.03 14.29 -14.61
N ALA A 108 3.86 14.28 -13.97
CA ALA A 108 2.85 15.31 -14.19
C ALA A 108 3.27 16.64 -13.53
N PRO A 109 2.78 17.80 -14.02
CA PRO A 109 3.10 19.10 -13.46
C PRO A 109 2.82 19.17 -11.95
N ARG A 110 3.69 19.89 -11.24
CA ARG A 110 3.56 20.20 -9.81
C ARG A 110 3.25 21.68 -9.65
N GLN A 111 2.54 22.03 -8.58
CA GLN A 111 2.14 23.39 -8.25
C GLN A 111 2.62 23.71 -6.84
N GLU A 112 3.54 24.66 -6.73
CA GLU A 112 4.05 25.18 -5.45
C GLU A 112 3.36 26.50 -5.10
N GLY A 113 3.37 26.89 -3.82
CA GLY A 113 2.69 28.08 -3.32
C GLY A 113 2.38 27.94 -1.83
N THR A 114 1.13 28.22 -1.44
CA THR A 114 0.66 27.94 -0.07
C THR A 114 0.88 26.46 0.25
N HIS A 115 1.48 26.19 1.42
CA HIS A 115 1.75 24.83 1.89
C HIS A 115 0.49 23.95 1.78
N PRO A 116 0.52 22.79 1.10
CA PRO A 116 -0.69 22.01 0.82
C PRO A 116 -1.47 21.59 2.08
N PHE A 117 -0.80 21.31 3.21
CA PHE A 117 -1.49 21.00 4.47
C PHE A 117 -2.24 22.18 5.10
N ARG A 118 -2.13 23.39 4.53
CA ARG A 118 -2.90 24.58 4.91
C ARG A 118 -4.09 24.84 4.00
N LYS A 119 -4.32 23.99 3.00
CA LYS A 119 -5.47 24.08 2.10
C LYS A 119 -6.54 23.10 2.56
N SER A 120 -7.77 23.58 2.64
CA SER A 120 -8.93 22.71 2.84
C SER A 120 -9.11 21.77 1.65
N LEU A 121 -9.90 20.70 1.79
CA LEU A 121 -10.15 19.77 0.68
C LEU A 121 -10.85 20.47 -0.52
N ALA A 122 -11.64 21.52 -0.28
CA ALA A 122 -12.25 22.34 -1.32
C ALA A 122 -11.23 23.17 -2.13
N GLU A 123 -10.10 23.53 -1.52
CA GLU A 123 -9.04 24.34 -2.14
C GLU A 123 -7.93 23.50 -2.76
N LEU A 124 -7.69 22.30 -2.21
CA LEU A 124 -6.67 21.38 -2.70
C LEU A 124 -6.90 21.02 -4.17
N ARG A 125 -5.80 20.97 -4.92
CA ARG A 125 -5.77 20.53 -6.32
C ARG A 125 -4.74 19.42 -6.47
N LEU A 126 -4.98 18.52 -7.41
CA LEU A 126 -3.99 17.51 -7.79
C LEU A 126 -2.70 18.21 -8.26
N GLY A 127 -1.56 17.70 -7.82
CA GLY A 127 -0.27 18.32 -8.10
C GLY A 127 0.14 19.42 -7.13
N ASP A 128 -0.72 19.86 -6.20
CA ASP A 128 -0.30 20.73 -5.10
C ASP A 128 0.86 20.11 -4.33
N THR A 129 1.97 20.83 -4.23
CA THR A 129 3.25 20.27 -3.81
C THR A 129 3.95 21.15 -2.78
N VAL A 130 4.58 20.51 -1.80
CA VAL A 130 5.63 21.12 -0.98
C VAL A 130 6.95 20.38 -1.21
N VAL A 131 8.01 21.16 -1.41
CA VAL A 131 9.39 20.68 -1.40
C VAL A 131 10.03 21.21 -0.12
N ALA A 132 10.55 20.33 0.72
CA ALA A 132 11.11 20.70 2.02
C ALA A 132 12.45 19.99 2.29
N GLY A 133 13.35 20.70 2.95
CA GLY A 133 14.75 20.32 3.15
C GLY A 133 15.70 21.43 2.65
N PRO A 134 17.01 21.13 2.51
CA PRO A 134 17.64 19.85 2.87
C PRO A 134 17.74 19.65 4.38
N ARG A 135 17.75 18.38 4.82
CA ARG A 135 18.14 17.97 6.17
C ARG A 135 19.31 17.00 6.12
N THR A 136 20.45 17.38 6.68
CA THR A 136 21.61 16.51 6.81
C THR A 136 21.33 15.39 7.80
N VAL A 137 21.63 14.15 7.41
CA VAL A 137 21.61 12.98 8.31
C VAL A 137 22.98 12.86 8.96
N THR A 138 23.05 12.91 10.28
CA THR A 138 24.31 12.78 11.01
C THR A 138 24.44 11.39 11.64
N ARG A 139 25.66 11.03 12.02
CA ARG A 139 25.87 9.80 12.80
C ARG A 139 25.17 9.84 14.16
N ALA A 140 25.09 11.03 14.78
CA ALA A 140 24.37 11.21 16.03
C ALA A 140 22.88 10.91 15.88
N ASP A 141 22.26 11.28 14.75
CA ASP A 141 20.87 10.94 14.46
C ASP A 141 20.66 9.41 14.39
N ILE A 142 21.57 8.70 13.71
CA ILE A 142 21.49 7.23 13.56
C ILE A 142 21.69 6.54 14.90
N ASP A 143 22.72 6.94 15.65
CA ASP A 143 23.04 6.34 16.94
C ASP A 143 21.91 6.63 17.95
N HIS A 144 21.36 7.85 17.96
CA HIS A 144 20.20 8.22 18.79
C HIS A 144 18.93 7.46 18.40
N PHE A 145 18.63 7.34 17.10
CA PHE A 145 17.43 6.62 16.66
C PHE A 145 17.50 5.13 17.01
N ALA A 146 18.68 4.51 16.92
CA ALA A 146 18.88 3.13 17.36
C ALA A 146 18.61 2.96 18.85
N GLU A 147 19.11 3.87 19.69
CA GLU A 147 18.86 3.85 21.14
C GLU A 147 17.38 4.10 21.45
N PHE A 148 16.80 5.15 20.87
CA PHE A 148 15.44 5.61 21.16
C PHE A 148 14.37 4.59 20.73
N THR A 149 14.55 3.93 19.59
CA THR A 149 13.59 2.94 19.07
C THR A 149 13.90 1.51 19.51
N GLY A 150 15.12 1.24 19.96
CA GLY A 150 15.63 -0.11 20.22
C GLY A 150 16.06 -0.87 18.96
N ASP A 151 15.93 -0.30 17.75
CA ASP A 151 16.41 -0.91 16.52
C ASP A 151 17.94 -0.79 16.41
N THR A 152 18.61 -1.76 17.01
CA THR A 152 20.08 -1.87 17.06
C THR A 152 20.68 -2.73 15.95
N PHE A 153 19.94 -2.92 14.84
CA PHE A 153 20.39 -3.74 13.71
C PHE A 153 21.79 -3.33 13.24
N TYR A 154 22.65 -4.33 12.99
CA TYR A 154 24.09 -4.16 12.82
C TYR A 154 24.46 -3.16 11.71
N ALA A 155 23.65 -3.04 10.65
CA ALA A 155 23.89 -2.12 9.55
C ALA A 155 23.87 -0.64 9.97
N HIS A 156 23.29 -0.32 11.13
CA HIS A 156 23.19 1.03 11.69
C HIS A 156 24.18 1.27 12.84
N THR A 157 24.56 0.21 13.56
CA THR A 157 25.29 0.29 14.84
C THR A 157 26.74 -0.17 14.75
N ASP A 158 27.05 -1.19 13.96
CA ASP A 158 28.38 -1.80 13.85
C ASP A 158 29.04 -1.47 12.50
N SER A 159 30.19 -0.79 12.56
CA SER A 159 30.89 -0.33 11.35
C SER A 159 31.57 -1.46 10.58
N GLU A 160 32.07 -2.49 11.26
CA GLU A 160 32.79 -3.59 10.61
C GLU A 160 31.80 -4.59 10.02
N ALA A 161 30.73 -4.91 10.75
CA ALA A 161 29.66 -5.75 10.23
C ALA A 161 28.93 -5.09 9.06
N ALA A 162 28.69 -3.76 9.11
CA ALA A 162 28.06 -3.05 8.01
C ALA A 162 28.93 -3.02 6.74
N LYS A 163 30.26 -2.86 6.86
CA LYS A 163 31.18 -2.92 5.70
C LYS A 163 31.33 -4.33 5.12
N ALA A 164 31.17 -5.36 5.94
CA ALA A 164 31.21 -6.75 5.48
C ALA A 164 29.94 -7.14 4.69
N ASN A 165 28.87 -6.34 4.78
CA ASN A 165 27.65 -6.56 4.02
C ASN A 165 27.88 -6.26 2.53
N PRO A 166 27.46 -7.14 1.59
CA PRO A 166 27.70 -6.96 0.16
C PRO A 166 26.95 -5.77 -0.47
N PHE A 167 25.98 -5.17 0.23
CA PHE A 167 25.14 -4.08 -0.27
C PHE A 167 25.51 -2.70 0.29
N PHE A 168 26.30 -2.61 1.37
CA PHE A 168 26.57 -1.35 2.06
C PHE A 168 28.08 -1.05 2.13
N GLY A 169 28.44 0.24 1.96
CA GLY A 169 29.82 0.70 2.10
C GLY A 169 30.25 0.99 3.55
N GLY A 170 29.34 0.80 4.51
CA GLY A 170 29.50 1.18 5.91
C GLY A 170 28.14 1.36 6.60
N LYS A 171 28.13 2.00 7.77
CA LYS A 171 26.88 2.22 8.51
C LYS A 171 25.94 3.13 7.72
N VAL A 172 24.70 2.70 7.58
CA VAL A 172 23.63 3.44 6.91
C VAL A 172 22.60 3.92 7.94
N ALA A 173 21.81 4.91 7.59
CA ALA A 173 20.68 5.36 8.41
C ALA A 173 19.51 4.37 8.33
N HIS A 174 18.71 4.30 9.39
CA HIS A 174 17.47 3.52 9.39
C HIS A 174 16.51 4.07 8.34
N GLY A 175 15.84 3.19 7.60
CA GLY A 175 14.77 3.63 6.69
C GLY A 175 13.65 4.38 7.44
N TYR A 176 13.31 3.95 8.66
CA TYR A 176 12.32 4.64 9.49
C TYR A 176 12.79 6.02 9.96
N LEU A 177 14.08 6.21 10.23
CA LEU A 177 14.65 7.53 10.51
C LEU A 177 14.47 8.48 9.31
N VAL A 178 14.72 8.00 8.10
CA VAL A 178 14.51 8.77 6.85
C VAL A 178 13.05 9.21 6.73
N VAL A 179 12.08 8.31 6.95
CA VAL A 179 10.65 8.62 6.87
C VAL A 179 10.23 9.59 7.99
N SER A 180 10.75 9.41 9.21
CA SER A 180 10.51 10.34 10.33
C SER A 180 11.04 11.75 10.03
N PHE A 181 12.22 11.85 9.45
CA PHE A 181 12.79 13.14 9.02
C PHE A 181 11.99 13.78 7.89
N ALA A 182 11.57 12.99 6.89
CA ALA A 182 10.70 13.47 5.83
C ALA A 182 9.39 14.04 6.40
N ALA A 183 8.72 13.31 7.31
CA ALA A 183 7.52 13.82 7.99
C ALA A 183 7.78 15.13 8.76
N GLY A 184 8.90 15.21 9.49
CA GLY A 184 9.31 16.45 10.16
C GLY A 184 9.59 17.62 9.22
N LEU A 185 9.83 17.36 7.92
CA LEU A 185 10.05 18.39 6.90
C LEU A 185 8.76 18.84 6.20
N PHE A 186 7.86 17.92 5.83
CA PHE A 186 6.66 18.28 5.06
C PHE A 186 5.40 18.56 5.90
N VAL A 187 5.38 18.20 7.18
CA VAL A 187 4.21 18.44 8.03
C VAL A 187 4.23 19.90 8.50
N SER A 188 3.17 20.65 8.21
CA SER A 188 2.96 21.96 8.83
C SER A 188 2.55 21.76 10.30
N PRO A 189 3.26 22.35 11.28
CA PRO A 189 3.05 22.06 12.70
C PRO A 189 1.81 22.73 13.31
N GLU A 190 1.34 23.84 12.73
CA GLU A 190 0.23 24.60 13.29
C GLU A 190 -1.12 23.97 12.94
N PRO A 191 -2.18 24.22 13.76
CA PRO A 191 -3.53 23.77 13.44
C PRO A 191 -3.95 24.16 12.02
N GLY A 192 -4.62 23.23 11.35
CA GLY A 192 -5.02 23.38 9.96
C GLY A 192 -5.99 22.28 9.53
N PRO A 193 -6.35 22.26 8.24
CA PRO A 193 -7.40 21.38 7.71
C PRO A 193 -7.04 19.89 7.71
N VAL A 194 -5.76 19.53 7.84
CA VAL A 194 -5.34 18.12 7.96
C VAL A 194 -5.69 17.61 9.37
N LEU A 195 -6.66 16.70 9.45
CA LEU A 195 -7.21 16.18 10.71
C LEU A 195 -6.39 15.01 11.26
N ALA A 196 -5.94 14.13 10.37
CA ALA A 196 -5.18 12.95 10.76
C ALA A 196 -4.30 12.47 9.62
N ASN A 197 -3.04 12.13 9.92
CA ASN A 197 -2.20 11.28 9.08
C ASN A 197 -2.31 9.85 9.63
N TYR A 198 -3.05 8.98 8.95
CA TYR A 198 -3.49 7.70 9.50
C TYR A 198 -2.83 6.48 8.86
N GLY A 199 -2.06 6.66 7.78
CA GLY A 199 -1.49 5.54 7.08
C GLY A 199 -0.41 5.89 6.08
N LEU A 200 0.43 4.90 5.81
CA LEU A 200 1.40 4.90 4.73
C LEU A 200 1.11 3.70 3.83
N GLU A 201 1.14 3.91 2.52
CA GLU A 201 1.03 2.84 1.53
C GLU A 201 2.30 2.79 0.66
N HIS A 202 2.57 1.62 0.08
CA HIS A 202 3.63 1.42 -0.92
C HIS A 202 5.06 1.88 -0.52
N LEU A 203 5.39 1.93 0.78
CA LEU A 203 6.72 2.34 1.23
C LEU A 203 7.83 1.43 0.70
N ARG A 204 8.80 2.03 0.01
CA ARG A 204 10.01 1.38 -0.49
C ARG A 204 11.23 2.24 -0.19
N PHE A 205 12.29 1.60 0.29
CA PHE A 205 13.63 2.16 0.40
C PHE A 205 14.44 1.74 -0.82
N LEU A 206 14.91 2.71 -1.59
CA LEU A 206 15.50 2.51 -2.92
C LEU A 206 17.02 2.66 -2.89
N THR A 207 17.51 3.67 -2.18
CA THR A 207 18.94 3.98 -2.06
C THR A 207 19.31 4.09 -0.58
N PRO A 208 20.40 3.46 -0.12
CA PRO A 208 20.85 3.62 1.26
C PRO A 208 21.27 5.07 1.53
N THR A 209 21.01 5.53 2.76
CA THR A 209 21.41 6.86 3.23
C THR A 209 22.58 6.74 4.19
N TYR A 210 23.61 7.54 3.99
CA TYR A 210 24.82 7.56 4.82
C TYR A 210 24.89 8.82 5.68
N PRO A 211 25.64 8.79 6.79
CA PRO A 211 26.00 10.02 7.51
C PRO A 211 26.63 11.04 6.56
N GLY A 212 26.13 12.28 6.60
CA GLY A 212 26.52 13.37 5.72
C GLY A 212 25.59 13.57 4.53
N ASP A 213 24.73 12.60 4.19
CA ASP A 213 23.73 12.78 3.13
C ASP A 213 22.69 13.83 3.53
N GLU A 214 22.27 14.64 2.57
CA GLU A 214 21.21 15.63 2.72
C GLU A 214 19.92 15.14 2.07
N LEU A 215 18.84 15.12 2.86
CA LEU A 215 17.53 14.66 2.43
C LEU A 215 16.61 15.84 2.09
N THR A 216 16.00 15.77 0.91
CA THR A 216 14.92 16.67 0.49
C THR A 216 13.68 15.83 0.20
N VAL A 217 12.54 16.20 0.77
CA VAL A 217 11.26 15.55 0.49
C VAL A 217 10.44 16.42 -0.46
N THR A 218 9.85 15.78 -1.47
CA THR A 218 8.76 16.36 -2.26
C THR A 218 7.48 15.60 -1.94
N LEU A 219 6.48 16.32 -1.43
CA LEU A 219 5.15 15.77 -1.14
C LEU A 219 4.13 16.41 -2.08
N THR A 220 3.46 15.60 -2.89
CA THR A 220 2.49 16.05 -3.90
C THR A 220 1.11 15.44 -3.68
N ALA A 221 0.03 16.25 -3.74
CA ALA A 221 -1.35 15.76 -3.70
C ALA A 221 -1.64 14.83 -4.89
N LYS A 222 -1.77 13.53 -4.61
CA LYS A 222 -1.86 12.44 -5.60
C LYS A 222 -3.29 12.11 -5.98
N GLN A 223 -4.17 12.02 -5.00
CA GLN A 223 -5.58 11.71 -5.19
C GLN A 223 -6.38 12.35 -4.07
N ILE A 224 -7.49 13.00 -4.44
CA ILE A 224 -8.42 13.62 -3.50
C ILE A 224 -9.73 12.86 -3.63
N THR A 225 -10.25 12.34 -2.53
CA THR A 225 -11.49 11.55 -2.49
C THR A 225 -12.40 12.13 -1.41
N PRO A 226 -13.33 13.03 -1.78
CA PRO A 226 -14.32 13.56 -0.85
C PRO A 226 -15.20 12.42 -0.35
N ARG A 227 -15.56 12.42 0.95
CA ARG A 227 -16.63 11.56 1.45
C ARG A 227 -17.96 12.27 1.30
N GLU A 228 -19.02 11.55 0.90
CA GLU A 228 -20.34 12.17 0.69
C GLU A 228 -20.95 12.65 2.01
N THR A 229 -20.90 11.83 3.06
CA THR A 229 -21.64 12.05 4.31
C THR A 229 -20.87 12.79 5.40
N ASN A 230 -19.56 12.97 5.24
CA ASN A 230 -18.69 13.49 6.31
C ASN A 230 -18.17 14.88 5.95
N ASP A 231 -17.80 15.68 6.95
CA ASP A 231 -17.20 17.02 6.77
C ASP A 231 -15.71 16.98 6.42
N TYR A 232 -15.19 15.80 6.08
CA TYR A 232 -13.82 15.57 5.64
C TYR A 232 -13.77 14.59 4.46
N GLY A 233 -12.64 14.55 3.77
CA GLY A 233 -12.33 13.55 2.77
C GLY A 233 -10.94 12.97 2.96
N GLU A 234 -10.58 12.04 2.08
CA GLU A 234 -9.26 11.42 2.06
C GLU A 234 -8.39 12.08 1.01
N VAL A 235 -7.15 12.40 1.39
CA VAL A 235 -6.11 12.83 0.46
C VAL A 235 -4.97 11.85 0.55
N ARG A 236 -4.61 11.30 -0.60
CA ARG A 236 -3.40 10.51 -0.79
C ARG A 236 -2.32 11.41 -1.36
N TRP A 237 -1.12 11.34 -0.82
CA TRP A 237 0.02 12.14 -1.23
C TRP A 237 1.14 11.24 -1.74
N ASP A 238 1.77 11.63 -2.84
CA ASP A 238 3.00 11.01 -3.33
C ASP A 238 4.19 11.66 -2.62
N ALA A 239 4.93 10.89 -1.83
CA ALA A 239 6.14 11.33 -1.16
C ALA A 239 7.37 10.72 -1.83
N ASP A 240 8.29 11.60 -2.25
CA ASP A 240 9.59 11.24 -2.81
C ASP A 240 10.69 11.92 -2.01
N VAL A 241 11.45 11.13 -1.26
CA VAL A 241 12.61 11.59 -0.49
C VAL A 241 13.85 11.34 -1.33
N THR A 242 14.61 12.39 -1.61
CA THR A 242 15.79 12.36 -2.47
C THR A 242 17.03 12.80 -1.72
N ASN A 243 18.19 12.29 -2.15
CA ASN A 243 19.49 12.77 -1.67
C ASN A 243 19.95 14.01 -2.47
N ALA A 244 21.10 14.58 -2.12
CA ALA A 244 21.69 15.73 -2.82
C ALA A 244 22.01 15.48 -4.32
N LYS A 245 22.07 14.23 -4.77
CA LYS A 245 22.25 13.86 -6.19
C LYS A 245 20.93 13.76 -6.96
N GLY A 246 19.80 13.95 -6.28
CA GLY A 246 18.46 13.77 -6.85
C GLY A 246 18.03 12.31 -6.97
N GLU A 247 18.75 11.37 -6.37
CA GLU A 247 18.38 9.96 -6.35
C GLU A 247 17.33 9.72 -5.27
N SER A 248 16.26 9.00 -5.60
CA SER A 248 15.24 8.62 -4.62
C SER A 248 15.82 7.67 -3.59
N VAL A 249 15.73 8.06 -2.33
CA VAL A 249 16.08 7.29 -1.13
C VAL A 249 14.87 6.49 -0.67
N ALA A 250 13.71 7.13 -0.58
CA ALA A 250 12.46 6.49 -0.19
C ALA A 250 11.28 7.03 -1.00
N LYS A 251 10.37 6.15 -1.41
CA LYS A 251 9.09 6.51 -2.04
C LYS A 251 7.93 5.83 -1.31
N TYR A 252 6.87 6.57 -1.10
CA TYR A 252 5.66 6.09 -0.42
C TYR A 252 4.46 6.99 -0.68
N ASP A 253 3.27 6.46 -0.40
CA ASP A 253 2.06 7.25 -0.32
C ASP A 253 1.75 7.61 1.14
N VAL A 254 1.42 8.87 1.44
CA VAL A 254 0.87 9.30 2.73
C VAL A 254 -0.65 9.36 2.63
N LEU A 255 -1.38 8.86 3.62
CA LEU A 255 -2.84 8.90 3.68
C LEU A 255 -3.30 9.83 4.80
N THR A 256 -4.05 10.86 4.43
CA THR A 256 -4.56 11.85 5.38
C THR A 256 -6.08 12.04 5.28
N LEU A 257 -6.71 12.31 6.42
CA LEU A 257 -8.05 12.88 6.49
C LEU A 257 -7.94 14.40 6.50
N VAL A 258 -8.67 15.08 5.62
CA VAL A 258 -8.62 16.54 5.47
C VAL A 258 -10.03 17.11 5.48
N ALA A 259 -10.27 18.12 6.31
CA ALA A 259 -11.54 18.83 6.41
C ALA A 259 -11.95 19.44 5.05
N LYS A 260 -13.27 19.42 4.76
CA LYS A 260 -13.83 19.94 3.51
C LYS A 260 -13.65 21.44 3.37
N GLU A 261 -13.95 22.14 4.46
CA GLU A 261 -13.82 23.59 4.60
C GLU A 261 -12.85 23.88 5.74
N ASP A 262 -12.33 25.10 5.77
CA ASP A 262 -11.55 25.58 6.90
C ASP A 262 -12.46 25.66 8.14
N SER A 263 -12.27 24.71 9.05
CA SER A 263 -12.81 24.79 10.40
C SER A 263 -12.03 25.88 11.14
N ARG A 264 -12.48 27.13 11.01
CA ARG A 264 -12.04 28.22 11.88
C ARG A 264 -12.50 28.00 13.32
#